data_AF-A0A430ABZ1-F1
#
_entry.id   AF-A0A430ABZ1-F1
#
_cell.length_a   1.000
_cell.length_b   1.000
_cell.length_c   1.000
_cell.angle_alpha   90.00
_cell.angle_beta   90.00
_cell.angle_gamma   90.00
#
_symmetry.space_group_name_H-M   'P 1'
#
loop_
_entity.id
_entity.type
_entity.pdbx_description
1 polymer ?
#
loop_
_entity_poly.entity_id
_entity_poly.type
_entity_poly.pdbx_seq_one_letter_code
_entity_poly.pdbx_strand_id
1 'polypeptide(L)'
;MKEIKSITIIVMLVFLTVVPISNVTAISTTGSIEYWVTPKVVHIKNDEFLKTYLSQDYCRNTTQMVCDSKNKYKLIYDSEIAITDQSMGIEIIGHVFTDAVSKYLPKWLAIIIQNHTAVIDSGESSVDKDRWIWDSISVVLGHYNEIILADKRNKYITSESIVDIIYNTNINRTVIRLDREIMLKVVNDIRINEINPILLNDFVIH
;
A
#
# COMPACT_ATOMS: atom_id res chain seq x y z
N MET A 1 -55.57 -13.38 55.61
CA MET A 1 -55.88 -12.40 54.53
C MET A 1 -54.71 -11.42 54.40
N LYS A 2 -54.03 -11.45 53.23
CA LYS A 2 -52.96 -10.55 52.73
C LYS A 2 -51.65 -10.59 53.52
N GLU A 3 -50.69 -11.47 53.26
CA GLU A 3 -49.90 -11.76 52.03
C GLU A 3 -49.02 -10.62 51.50
N ILE A 4 -47.71 -10.89 51.61
CA ILE A 4 -46.61 -10.59 50.66
C ILE A 4 -46.25 -9.10 50.48
N LYS A 5 -45.35 -8.62 51.35
CA LYS A 5 -44.48 -7.45 51.10
C LYS A 5 -43.06 -7.70 51.62
N SER A 6 -42.36 -8.72 51.10
CA SER A 6 -40.91 -8.89 51.34
C SER A 6 -40.22 -9.94 50.47
N ILE A 7 -40.72 -10.23 49.26
CA ILE A 7 -40.13 -11.29 48.39
C ILE A 7 -39.75 -10.75 46.99
N THR A 8 -39.56 -9.44 46.83
CA THR A 8 -39.21 -8.89 45.49
C THR A 8 -37.84 -8.21 45.43
N ILE A 9 -37.13 -8.01 46.55
CA ILE A 9 -35.84 -7.30 46.53
C ILE A 9 -34.63 -8.22 46.74
N ILE A 10 -34.81 -9.43 47.31
CA ILE A 10 -33.68 -10.33 47.55
C ILE A 10 -33.35 -11.23 46.35
N VAL A 11 -34.28 -11.45 45.42
CA VAL A 11 -34.03 -12.30 44.23
C VAL A 11 -33.28 -11.54 43.12
N MET A 12 -33.29 -10.20 43.12
CA MET A 12 -32.57 -9.42 42.11
C MET A 12 -31.08 -9.18 42.46
N LEU A 13 -30.64 -9.51 43.68
CA LEU A 13 -29.24 -9.35 44.10
C LEU A 13 -28.41 -10.65 44.03
N VAL A 14 -29.03 -11.81 43.79
CA VAL A 14 -28.34 -13.12 43.82
C VAL A 14 -28.01 -13.65 42.42
N PHE A 15 -28.52 -13.03 41.36
CA PHE A 15 -28.10 -13.27 39.96
C PHE A 15 -26.84 -12.47 39.55
N LEU A 16 -26.02 -12.05 40.52
CA LEU A 16 -24.66 -11.57 40.29
C LEU A 16 -23.60 -12.64 40.63
N THR A 17 -23.99 -13.91 40.53
CA THR A 17 -23.08 -15.03 40.75
C THR A 17 -22.59 -15.58 39.42
N VAL A 18 -21.27 -15.44 39.24
CA VAL A 18 -20.42 -16.22 38.34
C VAL A 18 -20.60 -15.96 36.84
N VAL A 19 -20.33 -14.74 36.39
CA VAL A 19 -19.62 -14.63 35.11
C VAL A 19 -18.17 -14.96 35.44
N PRO A 20 -17.57 -16.07 34.95
CA PRO A 20 -16.13 -16.20 35.05
C PRO A 20 -15.56 -14.99 34.32
N ILE A 21 -14.91 -14.10 35.08
CA ILE A 21 -13.99 -13.14 34.52
C ILE A 21 -12.91 -14.02 33.93
N SER A 22 -13.08 -14.41 32.66
CA SER A 22 -11.97 -14.91 31.87
C SER A 22 -10.95 -13.79 31.97
N ASN A 23 -9.82 -14.04 32.62
CA ASN A 23 -8.66 -13.21 32.43
C ASN A 23 -8.38 -13.30 30.94
N VAL A 24 -8.93 -12.35 30.17
CA VAL A 24 -8.45 -12.08 28.83
C VAL A 24 -7.08 -11.50 29.09
N THR A 25 -6.11 -12.40 29.20
CA THR A 25 -4.71 -12.04 29.06
C THR A 25 -4.66 -11.49 27.65
N ALA A 26 -4.66 -10.16 27.53
CA ALA A 26 -4.22 -9.52 26.32
C ALA A 26 -2.80 -10.06 26.11
N ILE A 27 -2.66 -11.03 25.22
CA ILE A 27 -1.35 -11.43 24.72
C ILE A 27 -0.86 -10.16 24.04
N SER A 28 0.05 -9.45 24.71
CA SER A 28 0.87 -8.45 24.08
C SER A 28 1.70 -9.21 23.07
N THR A 29 1.19 -9.37 21.85
CA THR A 29 2.00 -9.83 20.75
C THR A 29 3.01 -8.72 20.48
N THR A 30 4.17 -8.80 21.12
CA THR A 30 5.34 -7.97 20.83
C THR A 30 5.93 -8.39 19.49
N GLY A 31 5.12 -8.39 18.42
CA GLY A 31 5.59 -8.62 17.07
C GLY A 31 6.15 -7.33 16.51
N SER A 32 7.37 -7.40 15.99
CA SER A 32 7.96 -6.36 15.16
C SER A 32 7.76 -6.71 13.68
N ILE A 33 7.71 -5.69 12.83
CA ILE A 33 7.73 -5.89 11.38
C ILE A 33 9.03 -6.57 10.99
N GLU A 34 8.94 -7.67 10.24
CA GLU A 34 10.07 -8.45 9.79
C GLU A 34 10.41 -8.11 8.34
N TYR A 35 11.66 -7.72 8.10
CA TYR A 35 12.19 -7.44 6.77
C TYR A 35 13.68 -7.78 6.72
N TRP A 36 14.16 -8.26 5.58
CA TRP A 36 15.55 -8.65 5.36
C TRP A 36 15.96 -8.35 3.92
N VAL A 37 17.22 -8.57 3.59
CA VAL A 37 17.76 -8.26 2.26
C VAL A 37 18.56 -9.43 1.73
N THR A 38 18.49 -9.62 0.42
CA THR A 38 19.39 -10.48 -0.36
C THR A 38 19.94 -9.64 -1.52
N PRO A 39 20.92 -10.13 -2.32
CA PRO A 39 21.49 -9.31 -3.38
C PRO A 39 20.39 -8.83 -4.33
N LYS A 40 20.27 -7.50 -4.47
CA LYS A 40 19.30 -6.79 -5.31
C LYS A 40 17.83 -6.91 -4.91
N VAL A 41 17.51 -7.40 -3.71
CA VAL A 41 16.12 -7.57 -3.25
C VAL A 41 15.97 -7.20 -1.77
N VAL A 42 14.92 -6.45 -1.46
CA VAL A 42 14.37 -6.28 -0.11
C VAL A 42 13.19 -7.22 0.04
N HIS A 43 13.15 -7.96 1.15
CA HIS A 43 12.06 -8.84 1.51
C HIS A 43 11.33 -8.27 2.72
N ILE A 44 10.00 -8.15 2.63
CA ILE A 44 9.16 -7.65 3.73
C ILE A 44 8.08 -8.68 3.99
N LYS A 45 7.98 -9.15 5.24
CA LYS A 45 6.94 -10.10 5.62
C LYS A 45 5.56 -9.44 5.60
N ASN A 46 4.65 -9.99 4.81
CA ASN A 46 3.28 -9.48 4.65
C ASN A 46 2.35 -10.10 5.69
N ASP A 47 2.59 -9.79 6.97
CA ASP A 47 1.78 -10.27 8.08
C ASP A 47 0.87 -9.17 8.67
N GLU A 48 0.11 -9.55 9.70
CA GLU A 48 -0.82 -8.63 10.36
C GLU A 48 -0.13 -7.46 11.08
N PHE A 49 1.16 -7.59 11.45
CA PHE A 49 1.91 -6.47 12.04
C PHE A 49 2.20 -5.40 11.00
N LEU A 50 2.66 -5.80 9.80
CA LEU A 50 2.86 -4.87 8.70
C LEU A 50 1.54 -4.20 8.31
N LYS A 51 0.47 -4.99 8.11
CA LYS A 51 -0.85 -4.45 7.75
C LYS A 51 -1.36 -3.46 8.77
N THR A 52 -1.30 -3.82 10.05
CA THR A 52 -1.75 -2.95 11.14
C THR A 52 -0.94 -1.67 11.20
N TYR A 53 0.40 -1.77 11.14
CA TYR A 53 1.28 -0.61 11.12
C TYR A 53 0.96 0.33 9.96
N LEU A 54 0.90 -0.18 8.73
CA LEU A 54 0.60 0.65 7.56
C LEU A 54 -0.81 1.27 7.64
N SER A 55 -1.80 0.56 8.19
CA SER A 55 -3.17 1.07 8.30
C SER A 55 -3.36 2.26 9.25
N GLN A 56 -2.40 2.49 10.17
CA GLN A 56 -2.46 3.62 11.12
C GLN A 56 -2.19 4.95 10.42
N ASP A 57 -1.27 4.97 9.46
CA ASP A 57 -0.92 6.15 8.64
C ASP A 57 -0.21 5.65 7.37
N TYR A 58 -0.99 5.37 6.32
CA TYR A 58 -0.50 4.73 5.10
C TYR A 58 0.67 5.49 4.47
N CYS A 59 0.59 6.81 4.42
CA CYS A 59 1.64 7.63 3.81
C CYS A 59 2.91 7.58 4.64
N ARG A 60 2.82 7.97 5.91
CA ARG A 60 3.99 8.10 6.78
C ARG A 60 4.65 6.76 7.02
N ASN A 61 3.86 5.73 7.30
CA ASN A 61 4.38 4.42 7.67
C ASN A 61 4.92 3.65 6.47
N THR A 62 4.37 3.85 5.27
CA THR A 62 4.99 3.29 4.06
C THR A 62 6.29 4.02 3.72
N THR A 63 6.32 5.35 3.83
CA THR A 63 7.56 6.12 3.63
C THR A 63 8.66 5.67 4.60
N GLN A 64 8.29 5.45 5.86
CA GLN A 64 9.21 4.89 6.86
C GLN A 64 9.68 3.48 6.49
N MET A 65 8.77 2.61 6.05
CA MET A 65 9.11 1.24 5.62
C MET A 65 10.07 1.23 4.42
N VAL A 66 9.87 2.13 3.45
CA VAL A 66 10.78 2.31 2.30
C VAL A 66 12.16 2.76 2.79
N CYS A 67 12.22 3.77 3.66
CA CYS A 67 13.46 4.29 4.23
C CYS A 67 14.22 3.18 4.99
N ASP A 68 13.55 2.47 5.89
CA ASP A 68 14.14 1.41 6.70
C ASP A 68 14.64 0.23 5.84
N SER A 69 13.89 -0.11 4.78
CA SER A 69 14.25 -1.14 3.81
C SER A 69 15.52 -0.80 3.05
N LYS A 70 15.58 0.41 2.47
CA LYS A 70 16.74 0.87 1.69
C LYS A 70 17.97 1.08 2.57
N ASN A 71 17.79 1.63 3.79
CA ASN A 71 18.86 1.75 4.77
C ASN A 71 19.42 0.39 5.17
N LYS A 72 18.58 -0.62 5.37
CA LYS A 72 19.03 -1.98 5.67
C LYS A 72 19.81 -2.59 4.50
N TYR A 73 19.36 -2.39 3.27
CA TYR A 73 20.09 -2.84 2.08
C TYR A 73 21.46 -2.20 1.99
N LYS A 74 21.52 -0.86 2.12
CA LYS A 74 22.77 -0.09 2.11
C LYS A 74 23.74 -0.53 3.20
N LEU A 75 23.25 -0.81 4.41
CA LEU A 75 24.07 -1.29 5.51
C LEU A 75 24.74 -2.64 5.20
N ILE A 76 24.06 -3.52 4.46
CA ILE A 76 24.55 -4.88 4.16
C ILE A 76 25.43 -4.91 2.90
N TYR A 77 25.12 -4.12 1.88
CA TYR A 77 25.77 -4.16 0.57
C TYR A 77 26.62 -2.93 0.23
N ASP A 78 26.73 -1.96 1.13
CA ASP A 78 27.46 -0.70 0.96
C ASP A 78 27.10 0.06 -0.34
N SER A 79 25.85 -0.10 -0.78
CA SER A 79 25.32 0.46 -2.02
C SER A 79 23.81 0.68 -1.91
N GLU A 80 23.30 1.67 -2.65
CA GLU A 80 21.86 1.88 -2.75
C GLU A 80 21.23 0.80 -3.63
N ILE A 81 20.08 0.27 -3.22
CA ILE A 81 19.27 -0.58 -4.11
C ILE A 81 18.69 0.27 -5.25
N ALA A 82 18.76 -0.23 -6.48
CA ALA A 82 18.33 0.51 -7.67
C ALA A 82 16.79 0.46 -7.87
N ILE A 83 16.03 0.93 -6.87
CA ILE A 83 14.56 1.07 -6.88
C ILE A 83 14.21 2.45 -6.33
N THR A 84 13.27 3.14 -6.99
CA THR A 84 12.79 4.45 -6.50
C THR A 84 11.90 4.28 -5.28
N ASP A 85 11.89 5.28 -4.40
CA ASP A 85 11.09 5.23 -3.17
C ASP A 85 9.59 5.10 -3.48
N GLN A 86 9.14 5.78 -4.52
CA GLN A 86 7.76 5.72 -4.98
C GLN A 86 7.37 4.34 -5.52
N SER A 87 8.23 3.71 -6.33
CA SER A 87 7.98 2.35 -6.86
C SER A 87 7.91 1.31 -5.75
N MET A 88 8.87 1.35 -4.81
CA MET A 88 8.87 0.46 -3.64
C MET A 88 7.65 0.70 -2.74
N GLY A 89 7.28 1.96 -2.49
CA GLY A 89 6.11 2.29 -1.67
C GLY A 89 4.80 1.78 -2.27
N ILE A 90 4.64 1.92 -3.60
CA ILE A 90 3.46 1.44 -4.32
C ILE A 90 3.37 -0.08 -4.30
N GLU A 91 4.49 -0.78 -4.46
CA GLU A 91 4.53 -2.23 -4.34
C GLU A 91 4.13 -2.71 -2.94
N ILE A 92 4.66 -2.07 -1.89
CA ILE A 92 4.30 -2.38 -0.50
C ILE A 92 2.79 -2.22 -0.29
N ILE A 93 2.22 -1.07 -0.66
CA ILE A 93 0.78 -0.82 -0.55
C ILE A 93 -0.02 -1.80 -1.43
N GLY A 94 0.45 -2.08 -2.64
CA GLY A 94 -0.16 -2.98 -3.61
C GLY A 94 -0.33 -4.39 -3.07
N HIS A 95 0.68 -4.92 -2.36
CA HIS A 95 0.66 -6.26 -1.76
C HIS A 95 0.00 -6.34 -0.39
N VAL A 96 -0.02 -5.26 0.39
CA VAL A 96 -0.65 -5.22 1.71
C VAL A 96 -2.16 -5.02 1.59
N PHE A 97 -2.58 -4.14 0.68
CA PHE A 97 -4.00 -3.75 0.49
C PHE A 97 -4.51 -4.16 -0.89
N THR A 98 -4.22 -5.39 -1.30
CA THR A 98 -4.52 -5.94 -2.63
C THR A 98 -5.99 -5.76 -3.04
N ASP A 99 -6.94 -6.02 -2.14
CA ASP A 99 -8.38 -5.87 -2.42
C ASP A 99 -8.80 -4.43 -2.70
N ALA A 100 -8.13 -3.47 -2.05
CA ALA A 100 -8.37 -2.05 -2.28
C ALA A 100 -7.74 -1.62 -3.60
N VAL A 101 -6.47 -1.99 -3.83
CA VAL A 101 -5.69 -1.55 -4.99
C VAL A 101 -6.15 -2.21 -6.28
N SER A 102 -6.51 -3.49 -6.25
CA SER A 102 -6.89 -4.29 -7.43
C SER A 102 -8.13 -3.76 -8.18
N LYS A 103 -9.00 -3.01 -7.50
CA LYS A 103 -10.15 -2.33 -8.12
C LYS A 103 -9.74 -1.27 -9.15
N TYR A 104 -8.52 -0.76 -9.01
CA TYR A 104 -7.96 0.33 -9.80
C TYR A 104 -6.93 -0.14 -10.83
N LEU A 105 -6.82 -1.46 -11.06
CA LEU A 105 -5.87 -2.04 -11.99
C LEU A 105 -6.59 -2.72 -13.15
N PRO A 106 -5.90 -2.96 -14.29
CA PRO A 106 -6.40 -3.85 -15.33
C PRO A 106 -6.76 -5.21 -14.73
N LYS A 107 -7.85 -5.84 -15.21
CA LYS A 107 -8.36 -7.10 -14.61
C LYS A 107 -7.31 -8.20 -14.49
N TRP A 108 -6.45 -8.34 -15.50
CA TRP A 108 -5.39 -9.35 -15.48
C TRP A 108 -4.35 -9.07 -14.38
N LEU A 109 -4.04 -7.80 -14.13
CA LEU A 109 -3.12 -7.37 -13.08
C LEU A 109 -3.74 -7.47 -11.69
N ALA A 110 -5.02 -7.11 -11.57
CA ALA A 110 -5.81 -7.29 -10.35
C ALA A 110 -5.74 -8.75 -9.84
N ILE A 111 -5.87 -9.72 -10.75
CA ILE A 111 -5.75 -11.15 -10.43
C ILE A 111 -4.34 -11.51 -9.96
N ILE A 112 -3.31 -10.94 -10.58
CA ILE A 112 -1.91 -11.18 -10.19
C ILE A 112 -1.65 -10.69 -8.76
N ILE A 113 -2.05 -9.44 -8.45
CA ILE A 113 -1.76 -8.86 -7.13
C ILE A 113 -2.66 -9.41 -6.02
N GLN A 114 -3.88 -9.86 -6.34
CA GLN A 114 -4.78 -10.53 -5.38
C GLN A 114 -4.27 -11.90 -4.93
N ASN A 115 -3.32 -12.50 -5.66
CA ASN A 115 -2.57 -13.64 -5.13
C ASN A 115 -1.65 -13.14 -4.02
N HIS A 116 -2.17 -13.13 -2.79
CA HIS A 116 -1.44 -12.69 -1.61
C HIS A 116 -0.14 -13.48 -1.46
N THR A 117 0.98 -12.77 -1.47
CA THR A 117 2.29 -13.32 -1.11
C THR A 117 2.51 -13.14 0.40
N ALA A 118 3.08 -14.15 1.05
CA ALA A 118 3.47 -14.05 2.46
C ALA A 118 4.67 -13.11 2.66
N VAL A 119 5.42 -12.84 1.59
CA VAL A 119 6.58 -11.97 1.54
C VAL A 119 6.47 -11.08 0.31
N ILE A 120 6.73 -9.79 0.49
CA ILE A 120 6.83 -8.79 -0.58
C ILE A 120 8.30 -8.74 -0.97
N ASP A 121 8.59 -9.07 -2.22
CA ASP A 121 9.96 -9.13 -2.76
C ASP A 121 10.22 -7.92 -3.65
N SER A 122 10.70 -6.83 -3.04
CA SER A 122 11.02 -5.60 -3.77
C SER A 122 12.44 -5.66 -4.35
N GLY A 123 12.53 -6.10 -5.60
CA GLY A 123 13.80 -6.31 -6.31
C GLY A 123 14.10 -5.32 -7.42
N GLU A 124 15.39 -5.16 -7.74
CA GLU A 124 15.82 -4.40 -8.91
C GLU A 124 15.28 -5.02 -10.21
N SER A 125 15.10 -4.22 -11.26
CA SER A 125 14.57 -4.68 -12.57
C SER A 125 15.37 -5.82 -13.22
N SER A 126 16.62 -6.03 -12.79
CA SER A 126 17.46 -7.15 -13.25
C SER A 126 17.12 -8.51 -12.62
N VAL A 127 16.37 -8.53 -11.52
CA VAL A 127 16.01 -9.74 -10.76
C VAL A 127 14.50 -9.88 -10.56
N ASP A 128 13.79 -8.77 -10.36
CA ASP A 128 12.35 -8.72 -10.25
C ASP A 128 11.71 -8.52 -11.63
N LYS A 129 11.01 -9.57 -12.08
CA LYS A 129 10.38 -9.64 -13.40
C LYS A 129 9.11 -8.80 -13.50
N ASP A 130 8.53 -8.43 -12.38
CA ASP A 130 7.26 -7.72 -12.27
C ASP A 130 7.45 -6.25 -11.87
N ARG A 131 8.69 -5.83 -11.59
CA ARG A 131 9.10 -4.44 -11.29
C ARG A 131 8.48 -3.38 -12.20
N TRP A 132 8.39 -3.68 -13.50
CA TRP A 132 7.83 -2.78 -14.52
C TRP A 132 6.36 -2.39 -14.25
N ILE A 133 5.60 -3.22 -13.53
CA ILE A 133 4.22 -2.92 -13.12
C ILE A 133 4.22 -1.74 -12.14
N TRP A 134 4.99 -1.87 -11.07
CA TRP A 134 5.09 -0.87 -10.00
C TRP A 134 5.68 0.43 -10.50
N ASP A 135 6.70 0.33 -11.36
CA ASP A 135 7.30 1.48 -12.03
C ASP A 135 6.28 2.21 -12.91
N SER A 136 5.47 1.49 -13.69
CA SER A 136 4.44 2.09 -14.55
C SER A 136 3.40 2.86 -13.75
N ILE A 137 2.96 2.32 -12.61
CA ILE A 137 2.02 3.00 -11.70
C ILE A 137 2.68 4.23 -11.08
N SER A 138 3.90 4.09 -10.54
CA SER A 138 4.64 5.17 -9.88
C SER A 138 4.85 6.39 -10.78
N VAL A 139 5.26 6.15 -12.02
CA VAL A 139 5.57 7.21 -12.98
C VAL A 139 4.30 7.99 -13.36
N VAL A 140 3.14 7.34 -13.46
CA VAL A 140 1.88 8.07 -13.67
C VAL A 140 1.57 8.97 -12.49
N LEU A 141 1.63 8.45 -11.28
CA LEU A 141 1.25 9.19 -10.07
C LEU A 141 2.19 10.36 -9.79
N GLY A 142 3.50 10.20 -10.07
CA GLY A 142 4.48 11.25 -9.90
C GLY A 142 4.30 12.43 -10.86
N HIS A 143 3.77 12.20 -12.07
CA HIS A 143 3.68 13.24 -13.11
C HIS A 143 2.26 13.72 -13.43
N TYR A 144 1.22 13.00 -13.01
CA TYR A 144 -0.16 13.29 -13.40
C TYR A 144 -0.57 14.73 -13.02
N ASN A 145 -0.34 15.12 -11.76
CA ASN A 145 -0.72 16.44 -11.27
C ASN A 145 0.05 17.56 -11.99
N GLU A 146 1.34 17.37 -12.27
CA GLU A 146 2.15 18.35 -13.01
C GLU A 146 1.59 18.61 -14.41
N ILE A 147 1.21 17.54 -15.12
CA ILE A 147 0.66 17.61 -16.48
C ILE A 147 -0.70 18.32 -16.46
N ILE A 148 -1.59 17.94 -15.55
CA ILE A 148 -2.92 18.56 -15.44
C ILE A 148 -2.82 20.04 -15.02
N LEU A 149 -1.87 20.40 -14.15
CA LEU A 149 -1.64 21.80 -13.76
C LEU A 149 -1.08 22.64 -14.91
N ALA A 150 -0.12 22.09 -15.68
CA ALA A 150 0.44 22.76 -16.86
C ALA A 150 -0.64 22.97 -17.95
N ASP A 151 -1.60 22.05 -18.03
CA ASP A 151 -2.70 22.03 -19.00
C ASP A 151 -3.91 22.89 -18.60
N LYS A 152 -3.92 23.58 -17.45
CA LYS A 152 -5.00 24.54 -17.11
C LYS A 152 -5.23 25.65 -18.16
N ARG A 153 -4.34 25.78 -19.14
CA ARG A 153 -4.45 26.68 -20.30
C ARG A 153 -5.12 26.04 -21.54
N ASN A 154 -5.34 24.72 -21.57
CA ASN A 154 -5.91 24.01 -22.72
C ASN A 154 -6.94 22.97 -22.24
N LYS A 155 -8.21 23.12 -22.63
CA LYS A 155 -9.36 22.53 -21.91
C LYS A 155 -9.61 21.02 -22.15
N TYR A 156 -8.75 20.31 -22.90
CA TYR A 156 -9.10 18.98 -23.45
C TYR A 156 -7.93 18.01 -23.65
N ILE A 157 -6.99 17.89 -22.71
CA ILE A 157 -6.03 16.78 -22.80
C ILE A 157 -6.72 15.42 -22.58
N THR A 158 -6.49 14.48 -23.49
CA THR A 158 -6.99 13.10 -23.42
C THR A 158 -6.11 12.25 -22.50
N SER A 159 -6.62 11.11 -22.02
CA SER A 159 -5.83 10.18 -21.20
C SER A 159 -4.63 9.63 -21.97
N GLU A 160 -4.81 9.35 -23.25
CA GLU A 160 -3.79 8.89 -24.18
C GLU A 160 -2.68 9.94 -24.31
N SER A 161 -3.04 11.21 -24.48
CA SER A 161 -2.07 12.31 -24.53
C SER A 161 -1.29 12.46 -23.23
N ILE A 162 -1.93 12.28 -22.07
CA ILE A 162 -1.23 12.28 -20.77
C ILE A 162 -0.21 11.13 -20.74
N VAL A 163 -0.63 9.91 -21.07
CA VAL A 163 0.27 8.73 -21.09
C VAL A 163 1.42 8.94 -22.08
N ASP A 164 1.17 9.49 -23.26
CA ASP A 164 2.21 9.80 -24.25
C ASP A 164 3.27 10.75 -23.69
N ILE A 165 2.84 11.84 -23.04
CA ILE A 165 3.74 12.81 -22.42
C ILE A 165 4.58 12.14 -21.35
N ILE A 166 3.94 11.41 -20.43
CA ILE A 166 4.63 10.72 -19.32
C ILE A 166 5.63 9.69 -19.87
N TYR A 167 5.17 8.85 -20.79
CA TYR A 167 5.97 7.75 -21.37
C TYR A 167 7.20 8.29 -22.11
N ASN A 168 7.02 9.28 -22.99
CA ASN A 168 8.11 9.84 -23.79
C ASN A 168 9.11 10.65 -22.96
N THR A 169 8.66 11.24 -21.84
CA THR A 169 9.54 11.95 -20.90
C THR A 169 10.44 10.99 -20.12
N ASN A 170 9.97 9.77 -19.86
CA ASN A 170 10.65 8.82 -18.98
C ASN A 170 11.45 7.73 -19.73
N ILE A 171 11.05 7.33 -20.94
CA ILE A 171 11.76 6.28 -21.70
C ILE A 171 13.22 6.64 -22.05
N ASN A 172 13.53 7.94 -22.10
CA ASN A 172 14.88 8.43 -22.40
C ASN A 172 15.74 8.67 -21.14
N ARG A 173 15.17 8.54 -19.95
CA ARG A 173 15.83 8.90 -18.68
C ARG A 173 16.23 7.69 -17.84
N THR A 174 15.65 6.52 -18.11
CA THR A 174 15.81 5.35 -17.26
C THR A 174 15.65 4.06 -18.07
N VAL A 175 16.43 3.03 -17.74
CA VAL A 175 16.27 1.65 -18.26
C VAL A 175 15.10 0.98 -17.56
N ILE A 176 13.94 1.64 -17.56
CA ILE A 176 12.72 1.17 -16.91
C ILE A 176 11.78 0.76 -18.02
N ARG A 177 11.38 -0.52 -18.01
CA ARG A 177 10.29 -1.00 -18.85
C ARG A 177 9.00 -0.41 -18.29
N LEU A 178 8.28 0.35 -19.09
CA LEU A 178 6.97 0.89 -18.76
C LEU A 178 5.89 0.26 -19.64
N ASP A 179 4.71 0.06 -19.09
CA ASP A 179 3.56 -0.50 -19.78
C ASP A 179 2.43 0.52 -19.95
N ARG A 180 2.10 0.81 -21.21
CA ARG A 180 1.11 1.82 -21.55
C ARG A 180 -0.31 1.45 -21.16
N GLU A 181 -0.66 0.16 -21.15
CA GLU A 181 -2.02 -0.27 -20.79
C GLU A 181 -2.27 -0.02 -19.30
N ILE A 182 -1.29 -0.38 -18.44
CA ILE A 182 -1.32 -0.07 -17.02
C ILE A 182 -1.42 1.44 -16.82
N MET A 183 -0.55 2.21 -17.46
CA MET A 183 -0.53 3.67 -17.31
C MET A 183 -1.88 4.30 -17.72
N LEU A 184 -2.46 3.86 -18.83
CA LEU A 184 -3.73 4.37 -19.34
C LEU A 184 -4.89 4.04 -18.40
N LYS A 185 -4.92 2.84 -17.82
CA LYS A 185 -5.92 2.48 -16.80
C LYS A 185 -5.82 3.40 -15.58
N VAL A 186 -4.61 3.59 -15.04
CA VAL A 186 -4.38 4.46 -13.88
C VAL A 186 -4.83 5.89 -14.17
N VAL A 187 -4.46 6.46 -15.34
CA VAL A 187 -4.90 7.81 -15.74
C VAL A 187 -6.43 7.91 -15.84
N ASN A 188 -7.09 6.94 -16.47
CA ASN A 188 -8.54 6.94 -16.61
C ASN A 188 -9.24 6.90 -15.25
N ASP A 189 -8.77 6.04 -14.36
CA ASP A 189 -9.36 5.86 -13.03
C ASP A 189 -9.19 7.11 -12.14
N ILE A 190 -8.05 7.81 -12.24
CA ILE A 190 -7.85 9.11 -11.57
C ILE A 190 -8.88 10.14 -12.10
N ARG A 191 -9.10 10.20 -13.42
CA ARG A 191 -10.00 11.19 -14.04
C ARG A 191 -11.47 11.04 -13.65
N ILE A 192 -11.93 9.80 -13.49
CA ILE A 192 -13.32 9.52 -13.11
C ILE A 192 -13.54 9.55 -11.58
N ASN A 193 -12.51 9.94 -10.81
CA ASN A 193 -12.48 9.91 -9.34
C ASN A 193 -12.77 8.51 -8.75
N GLU A 194 -12.55 7.45 -9.51
CA GLU A 194 -12.64 6.09 -8.98
C GLU A 194 -11.40 5.79 -8.12
N ILE A 195 -10.21 6.18 -8.58
CA ILE A 195 -9.05 6.27 -7.69
C ILE A 195 -9.23 7.52 -6.84
N ASN A 196 -9.42 7.35 -5.53
CA ASN A 196 -9.04 8.40 -4.60
C ASN A 196 -7.51 8.38 -4.54
N PRO A 197 -6.83 9.39 -5.11
CA PRO A 197 -5.39 9.40 -5.09
C PRO A 197 -4.84 9.52 -3.67
N ILE A 198 -5.64 9.70 -2.61
CA ILE A 198 -5.18 9.77 -1.21
C ILE A 198 -4.27 8.61 -0.78
N LEU A 199 -4.37 7.39 -1.35
CA LEU A 199 -3.41 6.32 -1.05
C LEU A 199 -2.05 6.48 -1.78
N LEU A 200 -1.91 7.47 -2.65
CA LEU A 200 -0.84 7.62 -3.64
C LEU A 200 -0.36 9.09 -3.86
N ASN A 201 -1.14 10.10 -3.46
CA ASN A 201 -0.89 11.53 -3.62
C ASN A 201 0.12 12.02 -2.59
N ASP A 202 0.10 11.46 -1.38
CA ASP A 202 0.99 11.91 -0.29
C ASP A 202 2.41 11.31 -0.40
N PHE A 203 2.67 10.41 -1.35
CA PHE A 203 4.03 9.97 -1.70
C PHE A 203 4.79 11.00 -2.54
N VAL A 204 4.12 12.06 -3.00
CA VAL A 204 4.77 13.21 -3.63
C VAL A 204 5.16 14.20 -2.53
N ILE A 205 6.21 13.86 -1.78
CA ILE A 205 6.87 14.82 -0.89
C ILE A 205 7.85 15.64 -1.74
N HIS A 206 7.75 16.96 -1.60
CA HIS A 206 8.62 17.99 -2.20
C HIS A 206 10.12 17.75 -1.99
#